data_AF-D3BR55-F1
#
_entry.id   AF-D3BR55-F1
#
_cell.length_a   1.000
_cell.length_b   1.000
_cell.length_c   1.000
_cell.angle_alpha   90.00
_cell.angle_beta   90.00
_cell.angle_gamma   90.00
#
_symmetry.space_group_name_H-M   'P 1'
#
loop_
_entity.id
_entity.type
_entity.pdbx_description
1 polymer ?
#
loop_
_entity_poly.entity_id
_entity_poly.type
_entity_poly.pdbx_seq_one_letter_code
_entity_poly.pdbx_strand_id
1 'polypeptide(L)'
;MELQQLQPLLLLDELRQHQLASVERQKSLVGGGTTEFDCYLAEEEEYYVKKAKELRVMCASFVQHQRTFVGAIDFNPEFDTQYAMALAQEISQGITIIRTFVDCIRQLVFHAEFVVSYNLLHKCVDLENLSRHLAILLKEIESFQQSGVGCPAAVLVYSRQPFPGILKRYKQIPADEMIVEMLTTSQFPYTYGKLKIHHLNNQSTQYHHNHSLIPNNNSNSNINSSSSSSNNINSSNSSSSINSSSCSNSIKHNNNNNNKNNLFEQQTFDIQLEGSRYLAKVPIKLMHGTTQFSSLGFSLNLIHKSTKHQVLIETEPSDKFIAFVNDSQWVQYFSLLLKEEIYLLDKEQYVYEKVSHSRIINILQKYFHLCLKIYKRMTSHHRPLPIEPLKSMLNKISDKLTIEQFDKFMSVLSPSLKVIKYQRHAKDLWNQGLIFYYIEKEEFSLDHAYCWMIKYFSGGEIKEIIVDMKTDLTGDRQTKSIINYIDSNLQDFTEICQFDYRNNTISFVNKDEILTLPAITTT
;
A
#
# COMPACT_ATOMS: atom_id res chain seq x y z
N MET A 1 -0.86 -32.20 30.11
CA MET A 1 -1.93 -31.45 29.42
C MET A 1 -2.13 -30.06 30.02
N GLU A 2 -2.21 -29.90 31.34
CA GLU A 2 -2.49 -28.57 31.96
C GLU A 2 -1.47 -27.46 31.63
N LEU A 3 -0.18 -27.77 31.47
CA LEU A 3 0.84 -26.76 31.13
C LEU A 3 0.73 -26.21 29.69
N GLN A 4 0.12 -26.94 28.76
CA GLN A 4 -0.06 -26.47 27.37
C GLN A 4 -1.27 -25.53 27.23
N GLN A 5 -2.30 -25.67 28.08
CA GLN A 5 -3.50 -24.83 28.05
C GLN A 5 -3.29 -23.43 28.64
N LEU A 6 -2.27 -23.23 29.47
CA LEU A 6 -1.96 -21.92 30.07
C LEU A 6 -1.27 -20.95 29.10
N GLN A 7 -0.64 -21.46 28.04
CA GLN A 7 0.21 -20.65 27.15
C GLN A 7 -0.55 -19.54 26.38
N PRO A 8 -1.77 -19.76 25.85
CA PRO A 8 -2.51 -18.72 25.13
C PRO A 8 -2.98 -17.58 26.05
N LEU A 9 -3.42 -17.91 27.27
CA LEU A 9 -3.87 -16.91 28.26
C LEU A 9 -2.71 -16.00 28.68
N LEU A 10 -1.54 -16.59 28.94
CA LEU A 10 -0.33 -15.82 29.26
C LEU A 10 0.04 -14.86 28.13
N LEU A 11 -0.12 -15.26 26.86
CA LEU A 11 0.19 -14.40 25.72
C LEU A 11 -0.83 -13.25 25.56
N LEU A 12 -2.11 -13.50 25.84
CA LEU A 12 -3.13 -12.44 25.82
C LEU A 12 -2.85 -11.39 26.90
N ASP A 13 -2.51 -11.84 28.11
CA ASP A 13 -2.19 -10.96 29.22
C ASP A 13 -0.88 -10.21 28.97
N GLU A 14 0.14 -10.87 28.39
CA GLU A 14 1.37 -10.22 27.95
C GLU A 14 1.10 -9.11 26.93
N LEU A 15 0.28 -9.36 25.90
CA LEU A 15 -0.07 -8.33 24.92
C LEU A 15 -0.79 -7.13 25.55
N ARG A 16 -1.71 -7.38 26.48
CA ARG A 16 -2.42 -6.32 27.22
C ARG A 16 -1.49 -5.54 28.13
N GLN A 17 -0.59 -6.21 28.84
CA GLN A 17 0.41 -5.57 29.69
C GLN A 17 1.37 -4.72 28.86
N HIS A 18 1.86 -5.25 27.74
CA HIS A 18 2.69 -4.52 26.80
C HIS A 18 1.97 -3.29 26.25
N GLN A 19 0.70 -3.42 25.87
CA GLN A 19 -0.12 -2.30 25.41
C GLN A 19 -0.25 -1.20 26.47
N LEU A 20 -0.53 -1.56 27.73
CA LEU A 20 -0.61 -0.60 28.83
C LEU A 20 0.73 0.12 29.06
N ALA A 21 1.83 -0.64 29.12
CA ALA A 21 3.17 -0.10 29.28
C ALA A 21 3.58 0.80 28.10
N SER A 22 3.21 0.41 26.88
CA SER A 22 3.45 1.17 25.65
C SER A 22 2.71 2.51 25.67
N VAL A 23 1.43 2.52 26.09
CA VAL A 23 0.63 3.75 26.23
C VAL A 23 1.20 4.67 27.33
N GLU A 24 1.64 4.13 28.46
CA GLU A 24 2.28 4.90 29.53
C GLU A 24 3.60 5.51 29.08
N ARG A 25 4.45 4.71 28.43
CA ARG A 25 5.71 5.18 27.86
C ARG A 25 5.47 6.25 26.79
N GLN A 26 4.50 6.06 25.91
CA GLN A 26 4.12 7.04 24.91
C GLN A 26 3.76 8.38 25.57
N LYS A 27 2.92 8.37 26.61
CA LYS A 27 2.54 9.59 27.36
C LYS A 27 3.75 10.27 27.99
N SER A 28 4.69 9.51 28.55
CA SER A 28 5.92 10.06 29.15
C SER A 28 6.84 10.74 28.12
N LEU A 29 6.77 10.31 26.86
CA LEU A 29 7.57 10.86 25.76
C LEU A 29 6.90 12.06 25.06
N VAL A 30 5.66 12.42 25.42
CA VAL A 30 4.98 13.63 24.92
C VAL A 30 5.69 14.86 25.49
N GLY A 31 6.68 15.39 24.77
CA GLY A 31 7.57 16.47 25.19
C GLY A 31 9.05 16.08 25.27
N GLY A 32 9.37 14.80 25.10
CA GLY A 32 10.74 14.31 24.97
C GLY A 32 11.38 14.65 23.62
N GLY A 33 12.69 14.41 23.50
CA GLY A 33 13.43 14.61 22.26
C GLY A 33 12.95 13.66 21.14
N THR A 34 13.00 14.11 19.89
CA THR A 34 12.57 13.32 18.71
C THR A 34 13.26 11.96 18.62
N THR A 35 14.54 11.88 18.98
CA THR A 35 15.34 10.65 18.96
C THR A 35 14.81 9.57 19.89
N GLU A 36 14.38 9.92 21.11
CA GLU A 36 13.88 8.93 22.09
C GLU A 36 12.55 8.33 21.62
N PHE A 37 11.70 9.16 21.02
CA PHE A 37 10.43 8.70 20.45
C PHE A 37 10.65 7.78 19.25
N ASP A 38 11.59 8.12 18.35
CA ASP A 38 11.93 7.26 17.22
C ASP A 38 12.50 5.90 17.68
N CYS A 39 13.33 5.88 18.74
CA CYS A 39 13.81 4.64 19.35
C CYS A 39 12.65 3.80 19.93
N TYR A 40 11.72 4.43 20.64
CA TYR A 40 10.52 3.76 21.14
C TYR A 40 9.70 3.10 20.01
N LEU A 41 9.44 3.80 18.91
CA LEU A 41 8.69 3.22 17.79
C LEU A 41 9.43 2.04 17.13
N ALA A 42 10.76 2.10 17.06
CA ALA A 42 11.57 0.99 16.55
C ALA A 42 11.49 -0.25 17.46
N GLU A 43 11.52 -0.05 18.78
CA GLU A 43 11.34 -1.14 19.76
C GLU A 43 9.94 -1.76 19.68
N GLU A 44 8.89 -0.95 19.50
CA GLU A 44 7.54 -1.46 19.26
C GLU A 44 7.48 -2.29 17.98
N GLU A 45 8.08 -1.83 16.88
CA GLU A 45 8.12 -2.61 15.64
C GLU A 45 8.79 -3.97 15.85
N GLU A 46 9.95 -4.01 16.51
CA GLU A 46 10.67 -5.24 16.80
C GLU A 46 9.82 -6.21 17.63
N TYR A 47 9.17 -5.70 18.68
CA TYR A 47 8.27 -6.46 19.54
C TYR A 47 7.15 -7.13 18.74
N TYR A 48 6.38 -6.37 17.94
CA TYR A 48 5.27 -6.94 17.19
C TYR A 48 5.73 -7.88 16.07
N VAL A 49 6.89 -7.62 15.44
CA VAL A 49 7.48 -8.52 14.44
C VAL A 49 7.84 -9.87 15.07
N LYS A 50 8.40 -9.87 16.29
CA LYS A 50 8.70 -11.09 17.04
C LYS A 50 7.42 -11.82 17.45
N LYS A 51 6.47 -11.10 18.06
CA LYS A 51 5.21 -11.68 18.53
C LYS A 51 4.37 -12.27 17.40
N ALA A 52 4.36 -11.65 16.23
CA ALA A 52 3.66 -12.22 15.09
C ALA A 52 4.22 -13.57 14.63
N LYS A 53 5.53 -13.81 14.78
CA LYS A 53 6.14 -15.13 14.49
C LYS A 53 5.68 -16.18 15.51
N GLU A 54 5.67 -15.83 16.79
CA GLU A 54 5.20 -16.71 17.87
C GLU A 54 3.73 -17.10 17.67
N LEU A 55 2.87 -16.11 17.39
CA LEU A 55 1.45 -16.30 17.11
C LEU A 55 1.19 -17.21 15.90
N ARG A 56 1.97 -17.03 14.83
CA ARG A 56 1.85 -17.86 13.63
C ARG A 56 2.14 -19.33 13.94
N VAL A 57 3.18 -19.61 14.73
CA VAL A 57 3.53 -20.99 15.12
C VAL A 57 2.44 -21.61 15.99
N MET A 58 1.96 -20.88 17.00
CA MET A 58 0.88 -21.32 17.88
C MET A 58 -0.37 -21.68 17.06
N CYS A 59 -0.84 -20.76 16.22
CA CYS A 59 -2.07 -20.94 15.46
C CYS A 59 -1.94 -22.03 14.38
N ALA A 60 -0.74 -22.23 13.80
CA ALA A 60 -0.50 -23.36 12.91
C ALA A 60 -0.66 -24.71 13.64
N SER A 61 -0.28 -24.79 14.93
CA SER A 61 -0.51 -26.00 15.73
C SER A 61 -2.01 -26.26 15.94
N PHE A 62 -2.81 -25.21 16.18
CA PHE A 62 -4.26 -25.36 16.33
C PHE A 62 -4.93 -25.87 15.06
N VAL A 63 -4.52 -25.37 13.89
CA VAL A 63 -4.99 -25.89 12.59
C VAL A 63 -4.63 -27.38 12.44
N GLN A 64 -3.41 -27.78 12.84
CA GLN A 64 -2.98 -29.17 12.75
C GLN A 64 -3.71 -30.09 13.73
N HIS A 65 -3.91 -29.66 14.98
CA HIS A 65 -4.69 -30.39 15.99
C HIS A 65 -6.13 -30.59 15.50
N GLN A 66 -6.73 -29.56 14.90
CA GLN A 66 -8.07 -29.65 14.35
C GLN A 66 -8.19 -30.65 13.20
N ARG A 67 -7.25 -30.61 12.25
CA ARG A 67 -7.22 -31.58 11.15
C ARG A 67 -7.03 -33.01 11.64
N THR A 68 -6.16 -33.19 12.63
CA THR A 68 -5.91 -34.50 13.24
C THR A 68 -7.15 -35.01 13.96
N PHE A 69 -7.82 -34.14 14.72
CA PHE A 69 -9.06 -34.47 15.41
C PHE A 69 -10.14 -34.91 14.42
N VAL A 70 -10.47 -34.08 13.43
CA VAL A 70 -11.53 -34.38 12.45
C VAL A 70 -11.22 -35.64 11.63
N GLY A 71 -9.94 -35.91 11.37
CA GLY A 71 -9.50 -37.13 10.67
C GLY A 71 -9.56 -38.42 11.52
N ALA A 72 -9.61 -38.30 12.85
CA ALA A 72 -9.58 -39.42 13.80
C ALA A 72 -10.93 -39.66 14.51
N ILE A 73 -12.01 -38.99 14.09
CA ILE A 73 -13.35 -39.18 14.68
C ILE A 73 -13.83 -40.61 14.36
N ASP A 74 -13.72 -41.49 15.36
CA ASP A 74 -14.19 -42.88 15.33
C ASP A 74 -15.51 -43.07 16.13
N PHE A 75 -16.21 -41.98 16.46
CA PHE A 75 -17.52 -41.94 17.13
C PHE A 75 -17.53 -42.53 18.55
N ASN A 76 -16.57 -42.17 19.42
CA ASN A 76 -16.78 -42.29 20.87
C ASN A 76 -17.38 -40.97 21.38
N PRO A 77 -18.71 -40.87 21.51
CA PRO A 77 -19.39 -39.58 21.65
C PRO A 77 -18.96 -38.79 22.90
N GLU A 78 -18.62 -39.45 24.01
CA GLU A 78 -18.22 -38.76 25.23
C GLU A 78 -16.80 -38.20 25.16
N PHE A 79 -15.84 -38.98 24.68
CA PHE A 79 -14.44 -38.55 24.54
C PHE A 79 -14.30 -37.46 23.45
N ASP A 80 -14.99 -37.66 22.33
CA ASP A 80 -14.95 -36.73 21.19
C ASP A 80 -15.55 -35.37 21.57
N THR A 81 -16.60 -35.34 22.42
CA THR A 81 -17.23 -34.10 22.87
C THR A 81 -16.30 -33.28 23.77
N GLN A 82 -15.64 -33.91 24.75
CA GLN A 82 -14.73 -33.19 25.65
C GLN A 82 -13.51 -32.63 24.90
N TYR A 83 -12.93 -33.43 24.01
CA TYR A 83 -11.79 -32.98 23.20
C TYR A 83 -12.20 -31.86 22.22
N ALA A 84 -13.37 -31.97 21.58
CA ALA A 84 -13.92 -30.92 20.73
C ALA A 84 -14.11 -29.60 21.50
N MET A 85 -14.64 -29.65 22.72
CA MET A 85 -14.80 -28.46 23.56
C MET A 85 -13.46 -27.79 23.89
N ALA A 86 -12.45 -28.58 24.28
CA ALA A 86 -11.12 -28.06 24.58
C ALA A 86 -10.47 -27.41 23.35
N LEU A 87 -10.52 -28.08 22.20
CA LEU A 87 -9.97 -27.55 20.95
C LEU A 87 -10.72 -26.30 20.46
N ALA A 88 -12.05 -26.27 20.57
CA ALA A 88 -12.85 -25.09 20.25
C ALA A 88 -12.44 -23.89 21.13
N GLN A 89 -12.20 -24.12 22.42
CA GLN A 89 -11.70 -23.09 23.33
C GLN A 89 -10.30 -22.59 22.92
N GLU A 90 -9.36 -23.48 22.59
CA GLU A 90 -8.01 -23.10 22.12
C GLU A 90 -8.08 -22.24 20.85
N ILE A 91 -8.88 -22.65 19.86
CA ILE A 91 -9.05 -21.91 18.61
C ILE A 91 -9.69 -20.54 18.85
N SER A 92 -10.73 -20.48 19.69
CA SER A 92 -11.40 -19.23 20.05
C SER A 92 -10.46 -18.25 20.77
N GLN A 93 -9.60 -18.76 21.65
CA GLN A 93 -8.54 -17.98 22.28
C GLN A 93 -7.53 -17.48 21.24
N GLY A 94 -7.06 -18.33 20.32
CA GLY A 94 -6.17 -17.93 19.24
C GLY A 94 -6.71 -16.78 18.39
N ILE A 95 -8.00 -16.85 18.00
CA ILE A 95 -8.69 -15.77 17.28
C ILE A 95 -8.69 -14.46 18.09
N THR A 96 -8.99 -14.56 19.39
CA THR A 96 -9.04 -13.40 20.30
C THR A 96 -7.68 -12.74 20.47
N ILE A 97 -6.61 -13.55 20.58
CA ILE A 97 -5.24 -13.05 20.70
C ILE A 97 -4.81 -12.34 19.42
N ILE A 98 -5.10 -12.91 18.24
CA ILE A 98 -4.79 -12.25 16.95
C ILE A 98 -5.51 -10.90 16.84
N ARG A 99 -6.81 -10.84 17.19
CA ARG A 99 -7.56 -9.58 17.17
C ARG A 99 -6.94 -8.54 18.09
N THR A 100 -6.62 -8.93 19.32
CA THR A 100 -5.95 -8.06 20.30
C THR A 100 -4.62 -7.54 19.76
N PHE A 101 -3.79 -8.42 19.18
CA PHE A 101 -2.51 -8.06 18.56
C PHE A 101 -2.69 -6.99 17.45
N VAL A 102 -3.63 -7.19 16.53
CA VAL A 102 -3.91 -6.24 15.44
C VAL A 102 -4.44 -4.91 16.00
N ASP A 103 -5.32 -4.96 17.00
CA ASP A 103 -5.86 -3.78 17.65
C ASP A 103 -4.78 -2.96 18.37
N CYS A 104 -3.80 -3.61 19.02
CA CYS A 104 -2.66 -2.92 19.63
C CYS A 104 -1.84 -2.15 18.59
N ILE A 105 -1.52 -2.77 17.45
CA ILE A 105 -0.81 -2.08 16.36
C ILE A 105 -1.65 -0.93 15.81
N ARG A 106 -2.97 -1.15 15.62
CA ARG A 106 -3.88 -0.10 15.17
C ARG A 106 -3.86 1.09 16.13
N GLN A 107 -3.90 0.86 17.43
CA GLN A 107 -3.82 1.95 18.42
C GLN A 107 -2.53 2.76 18.30
N LEU A 108 -1.39 2.11 18.07
CA LEU A 108 -0.12 2.82 17.81
C LEU A 108 -0.21 3.66 16.53
N VAL A 109 -0.80 3.11 15.46
CA VAL A 109 -0.99 3.84 14.20
C VAL A 109 -1.88 5.06 14.37
N PHE A 110 -2.90 5.01 15.23
CA PHE A 110 -3.83 6.12 15.45
C PHE A 110 -3.30 7.13 16.48
N HIS A 111 -2.61 6.68 17.53
CA HIS A 111 -2.25 7.54 18.66
C HIS A 111 -0.79 7.96 18.69
N ALA A 112 0.13 7.19 18.10
CA ALA A 112 1.58 7.39 18.21
C ALA A 112 2.26 7.74 16.88
N GLU A 113 1.49 8.11 15.84
CA GLU A 113 2.01 8.35 14.49
C GLU A 113 2.80 7.14 13.91
N PHE A 114 2.62 5.94 14.48
CA PHE A 114 3.38 4.74 14.12
C PHE A 114 3.20 4.37 12.65
N VAL A 115 4.31 4.03 12.01
CA VAL A 115 4.34 3.62 10.61
C VAL A 115 4.59 2.12 10.54
N VAL A 116 3.57 1.36 10.15
CA VAL A 116 3.71 -0.09 9.97
C VAL A 116 4.60 -0.35 8.76
N SER A 117 5.77 -0.95 9.00
CA SER A 117 6.69 -1.39 7.95
C SER A 117 6.08 -2.50 7.10
N TYR A 118 6.67 -2.77 5.92
CA TYR A 118 6.20 -3.85 5.06
C TYR A 118 6.30 -5.23 5.71
N ASN A 119 7.36 -5.47 6.49
CA ASN A 119 7.57 -6.75 7.14
C ASN A 119 6.46 -7.00 8.17
N LEU A 120 6.17 -6.01 9.02
CA LEU A 120 5.11 -6.12 10.00
C LEU A 120 3.73 -6.22 9.33
N LEU A 121 3.45 -5.39 8.32
CA LEU A 121 2.18 -5.42 7.58
C LEU A 121 1.91 -6.81 6.98
N HIS A 122 2.92 -7.43 6.34
CA HIS A 122 2.77 -8.78 5.78
C HIS A 122 2.42 -9.82 6.85
N LYS A 123 3.03 -9.69 8.05
CA LYS A 123 2.73 -10.58 9.18
C LYS A 123 1.33 -10.36 9.73
N CYS A 124 0.86 -9.13 9.81
CA CYS A 124 -0.52 -8.83 10.20
C CYS A 124 -1.52 -9.48 9.24
N VAL A 125 -1.33 -9.31 7.92
CA VAL A 125 -2.18 -9.95 6.91
C VAL A 125 -2.15 -11.48 7.02
N ASP A 126 -0.98 -12.08 7.21
CA ASP A 126 -0.86 -13.53 7.43
C ASP A 126 -1.66 -13.99 8.67
N LEU A 127 -1.58 -13.24 9.78
CA LEU A 127 -2.33 -13.55 11.00
C LEU A 127 -3.84 -13.34 10.84
N GLU A 128 -4.27 -12.29 10.15
CA GLU A 128 -5.69 -12.07 9.86
C GLU A 128 -6.27 -13.21 9.00
N ASN A 129 -5.54 -13.64 7.98
CA ASN A 129 -5.90 -14.80 7.17
C ASN A 129 -5.99 -16.08 8.01
N LEU A 130 -5.05 -16.28 8.93
CA LEU A 130 -5.05 -17.41 9.85
C LEU A 130 -6.22 -17.34 10.84
N SER A 131 -6.55 -16.15 11.35
CA SER A 131 -7.74 -15.93 12.18
C SER A 131 -9.04 -16.27 11.45
N ARG A 132 -9.15 -15.90 10.16
CA ARG A 132 -10.28 -16.30 9.31
C ARG A 132 -10.31 -17.82 9.08
N HIS A 133 -9.16 -18.47 8.94
CA HIS A 133 -9.08 -19.94 8.85
C HIS A 133 -9.58 -20.59 10.14
N LEU A 134 -9.01 -20.19 11.28
CA LEU A 134 -9.40 -20.67 12.60
C LEU A 134 -10.91 -20.49 12.83
N ALA A 135 -11.51 -19.39 12.37
CA ALA A 135 -12.94 -19.15 12.50
C ALA A 135 -13.81 -20.17 11.75
N ILE A 136 -13.42 -20.62 10.55
CA ILE A 136 -14.18 -21.67 9.85
C ILE A 136 -13.95 -23.06 10.48
N LEU A 137 -12.74 -23.32 10.99
CA LEU A 137 -12.43 -24.57 11.70
C LEU A 137 -13.15 -24.68 13.04
N LEU A 138 -13.28 -23.56 13.77
CA LEU A 138 -14.05 -23.47 15.00
C LEU A 138 -15.51 -23.86 14.75
N LYS A 139 -16.13 -23.28 13.72
CA LYS A 139 -17.50 -23.61 13.36
C LYS A 139 -17.67 -25.06 12.91
N GLU A 140 -16.66 -25.67 12.27
CA GLU A 140 -16.65 -27.10 11.97
C GLU A 140 -16.71 -27.92 13.25
N ILE A 141 -15.90 -27.58 14.27
CA ILE A 141 -15.92 -28.26 15.56
C ILE A 141 -17.26 -28.08 16.29
N GLU A 142 -17.77 -26.85 16.35
CA GLU A 142 -19.06 -26.51 16.98
C GLU A 142 -20.24 -27.26 16.33
N SER A 143 -20.15 -27.55 15.02
CA SER A 143 -21.19 -28.31 14.31
C SER A 143 -21.30 -29.77 14.73
N PHE A 144 -20.27 -30.37 15.33
CA PHE A 144 -20.38 -31.70 15.95
C PHE A 144 -21.19 -31.68 17.24
N GLN A 145 -21.26 -30.53 17.92
CA GLN A 145 -22.00 -30.35 19.17
C GLN A 145 -23.46 -29.97 18.90
N GLN A 146 -23.71 -29.21 17.84
CA GLN A 146 -25.03 -28.73 17.48
C GLN A 146 -25.46 -29.36 16.16
N SER A 147 -26.38 -30.33 16.24
CA SER A 147 -27.03 -30.96 15.08
C SER A 147 -27.90 -29.95 14.32
N GLY A 148 -27.31 -28.98 13.62
CA GLY A 148 -28.05 -27.89 13.00
C GLY A 148 -27.23 -27.00 12.07
N VAL A 149 -27.54 -27.12 10.77
CA VAL A 149 -27.39 -26.14 9.67
C VAL A 149 -25.99 -25.54 9.38
N GLY A 150 -25.46 -25.91 8.19
CA GLY A 150 -24.78 -25.01 7.27
C GLY A 150 -23.55 -24.25 7.78
N CYS A 151 -22.55 -24.95 8.31
CA CYS A 151 -21.26 -24.34 8.62
C CYS A 151 -20.54 -23.85 7.34
N PRO A 152 -20.00 -22.60 7.32
CA PRO A 152 -19.18 -22.15 6.20
C PRO A 152 -17.89 -22.99 6.11
N ALA A 153 -17.83 -23.88 5.13
CA ALA A 153 -16.69 -24.78 4.92
C ALA A 153 -15.48 -24.12 4.25
N ALA A 154 -15.58 -22.86 3.86
CA ALA A 154 -14.48 -22.13 3.22
C ALA A 154 -14.60 -20.61 3.33
N VAL A 155 -13.46 -19.94 3.19
CA VAL A 155 -13.33 -18.48 3.10
C VAL A 155 -12.30 -18.12 2.02
N LEU A 156 -12.52 -17.02 1.31
CA LEU A 156 -11.54 -16.46 0.37
C LEU A 156 -10.69 -15.38 1.06
N VAL A 157 -9.38 -15.42 0.86
CA VAL A 157 -8.46 -14.43 1.40
C VAL A 157 -7.42 -14.00 0.37
N TYR A 158 -6.84 -12.82 0.57
CA TYR A 158 -5.65 -12.42 -0.19
C TYR A 158 -4.42 -13.03 0.46
N SER A 159 -3.82 -14.04 -0.19
CA SER A 159 -2.49 -14.51 0.20
C SER A 159 -1.41 -13.53 -0.23
N ARG A 160 -1.64 -12.79 -1.32
CA ARG A 160 -0.76 -11.71 -1.79
C ARG A 160 -1.54 -10.70 -2.62
N GLN A 161 -1.23 -9.42 -2.47
CA GLN A 161 -1.76 -8.35 -3.32
C GLN A 161 -0.67 -7.31 -3.64
N PRO A 162 -0.71 -6.66 -4.83
CA PRO A 162 0.23 -5.62 -5.21
C PRO A 162 -0.11 -4.25 -4.59
N PHE A 163 -1.23 -4.16 -3.88
CA PHE A 163 -1.79 -2.92 -3.35
C PHE A 163 -1.24 -2.59 -1.95
N PRO A 164 -1.39 -1.34 -1.45
CA PRO A 164 -1.90 -0.18 -2.19
C PRO A 164 -0.99 0.19 -3.35
N GLY A 165 -1.56 0.67 -4.45
CA GLY A 165 -0.84 0.74 -5.72
C GLY A 165 -1.35 1.76 -6.73
N ILE A 166 -0.45 2.19 -7.63
CA ILE A 166 -0.74 3.13 -8.71
C ILE A 166 -0.46 2.43 -10.03
N LEU A 167 -1.52 2.16 -10.78
CA LEU A 167 -1.52 1.22 -11.90
C LEU A 167 -1.66 1.97 -13.22
N LYS A 168 -0.88 1.58 -14.22
CA LYS A 168 -1.00 2.14 -15.57
C LYS A 168 -2.07 1.38 -16.34
N ARG A 169 -3.00 2.09 -16.98
CA ARG A 169 -3.99 1.49 -17.89
C ARG A 169 -3.30 0.61 -18.93
N TYR A 170 -3.89 -0.54 -19.22
CA TYR A 170 -3.43 -1.60 -20.13
C TYR A 170 -2.13 -2.30 -19.72
N LYS A 171 -1.47 -1.89 -18.63
CA LYS A 171 -0.37 -2.66 -18.07
C LYS A 171 -0.95 -3.84 -17.28
N GLN A 172 -0.49 -5.03 -17.63
CA GLN A 172 -0.83 -6.24 -16.89
C GLN A 172 0.10 -6.38 -15.69
N ILE A 173 -0.50 -6.62 -14.52
CA ILE A 173 0.18 -7.08 -13.32
C ILE A 173 0.42 -8.59 -13.48
N PRO A 174 1.66 -9.06 -13.27
CA PRO A 174 1.99 -10.48 -13.20
C PRO A 174 1.07 -11.28 -12.26
N ALA A 175 0.76 -12.52 -12.64
CA ALA A 175 -0.16 -13.36 -11.89
C ALA A 175 0.37 -13.76 -10.51
N ASP A 176 1.69 -13.69 -10.27
CA ASP A 176 2.29 -14.00 -8.96
C ASP A 176 2.14 -12.86 -7.95
N GLU A 177 1.77 -11.65 -8.38
CA GLU A 177 1.60 -10.50 -7.48
C GLU A 177 0.22 -10.41 -6.85
N MET A 178 -0.77 -11.06 -7.46
CA MET A 178 -2.13 -11.15 -6.94
C MET A 178 -2.52 -12.61 -6.78
N ILE A 179 -2.57 -13.07 -5.52
CA ILE A 179 -2.87 -14.46 -5.18
C ILE A 179 -4.05 -14.46 -4.21
N VAL A 180 -5.14 -15.08 -4.66
CA VAL A 180 -6.31 -15.36 -3.82
C VAL A 180 -6.23 -16.81 -3.38
N GLU A 181 -6.43 -17.06 -2.10
CA GLU A 181 -6.43 -18.38 -1.51
C GLU A 181 -7.82 -18.71 -0.96
N MET A 182 -8.29 -19.92 -1.23
CA MET A 182 -9.47 -20.49 -0.59
C MET A 182 -9.03 -21.37 0.58
N LEU A 183 -9.26 -20.89 1.79
CA LEU A 183 -9.03 -21.65 3.01
C LEU A 183 -10.26 -22.51 3.27
N THR A 184 -10.06 -23.77 3.63
CA THR A 184 -11.13 -24.76 3.78
C THR A 184 -11.09 -25.45 5.13
N THR A 185 -12.23 -25.97 5.54
CA THR A 185 -12.39 -26.92 6.63
C THR A 185 -11.76 -28.29 6.29
N SER A 186 -11.61 -29.14 7.29
CA SER A 186 -11.04 -30.49 7.11
C SER A 186 -11.95 -31.35 6.24
N GLN A 187 -13.27 -31.28 6.47
CA GLN A 187 -14.27 -31.84 5.57
C GLN A 187 -14.75 -30.74 4.63
N PHE A 188 -14.37 -30.82 3.36
CA PHE A 188 -14.82 -29.86 2.34
C PHE A 188 -15.85 -30.50 1.38
N PRO A 189 -17.16 -30.41 1.69
CA PRO A 189 -18.22 -31.11 0.95
C PRO A 189 -18.71 -30.34 -0.30
N TYR A 190 -17.93 -29.40 -0.82
CA TYR A 190 -18.33 -28.53 -1.93
C TYR A 190 -17.55 -28.82 -3.21
N THR A 191 -18.19 -28.59 -4.34
CA THR A 191 -17.54 -28.30 -5.62
C THR A 191 -17.55 -26.79 -5.83
N TYR A 192 -16.61 -26.23 -6.59
CA TYR A 192 -16.51 -24.79 -6.81
C TYR A 192 -16.42 -24.44 -8.29
N GLY A 193 -16.94 -23.25 -8.64
CA GLY A 193 -16.85 -22.69 -9.99
C GLY A 193 -15.56 -21.92 -10.24
N LYS A 194 -15.61 -20.96 -11.17
CA LYS A 194 -14.51 -20.00 -11.39
C LYS A 194 -14.58 -18.86 -10.39
N LEU A 195 -13.41 -18.40 -9.94
CA LEU A 195 -13.25 -17.19 -9.14
C LEU A 195 -13.60 -15.97 -10.00
N LYS A 196 -14.46 -15.08 -9.51
CA LYS A 196 -14.89 -13.85 -10.20
C LYS A 196 -14.29 -12.64 -9.52
N ILE A 197 -13.74 -11.69 -10.30
CA ILE A 197 -13.28 -10.39 -9.80
C ILE A 197 -14.40 -9.35 -9.91
N HIS A 198 -14.50 -8.48 -8.91
CA HIS A 198 -15.45 -7.37 -8.85
C HIS A 198 -14.70 -6.08 -8.54
N HIS A 199 -15.12 -4.99 -9.19
CA HIS A 199 -14.66 -3.65 -8.86
C HIS A 199 -15.54 -3.08 -7.75
N LEU A 200 -14.91 -2.70 -6.63
CA LEU A 200 -15.57 -2.05 -5.52
C LEU A 200 -15.31 -0.56 -5.64
N ASN A 201 -16.30 0.14 -6.19
CA ASN A 201 -16.32 1.60 -6.14
C ASN A 201 -16.77 2.02 -4.74
N ASN A 202 -15.84 2.51 -3.92
CA ASN A 202 -16.20 3.33 -2.78
C ASN A 202 -16.77 4.63 -3.33
N GLN A 203 -18.08 4.68 -3.56
CA GLN A 203 -18.77 5.91 -4.00
C GLN A 203 -18.67 7.03 -2.96
N SER A 204 -18.23 6.72 -1.75
CA SER A 204 -18.20 7.64 -0.63
C SER A 204 -16.97 8.57 -0.65
N THR A 205 -15.90 8.25 -1.39
CA THR A 205 -14.77 9.17 -1.61
C THR A 205 -14.92 10.05 -2.85
N GLN A 206 -16.10 10.65 -3.09
CA GLN A 206 -16.17 11.77 -4.03
C GLN A 206 -15.41 12.95 -3.42
N TYR A 207 -14.12 13.03 -3.74
CA TYR A 207 -13.26 14.15 -3.39
C TYR A 207 -13.82 15.44 -4.00
N HIS A 208 -14.47 16.27 -3.19
CA HIS A 208 -14.68 17.69 -3.46
C HIS A 208 -13.35 18.45 -3.33
N HIS A 209 -12.36 18.12 -4.16
CA HIS A 209 -11.23 19.02 -4.36
C HIS A 209 -11.64 20.08 -5.38
N ASN A 210 -12.36 21.11 -4.89
CA ASN A 210 -12.43 22.43 -5.52
C ASN A 210 -11.10 23.20 -5.33
N HIS A 211 -9.96 22.51 -5.40
CA HIS A 211 -8.69 23.18 -5.62
C HIS A 211 -8.42 23.17 -7.12
N SER A 212 -8.88 24.23 -7.79
CA SER A 212 -8.32 24.63 -9.07
C SER A 212 -6.84 24.94 -8.85
N LEU A 213 -5.97 23.95 -9.02
CA LEU A 213 -4.57 24.21 -9.30
C LEU A 213 -4.53 24.78 -10.72
N ILE A 214 -4.61 26.11 -10.77
CA ILE A 214 -4.47 26.91 -11.97
C ILE A 214 -3.14 26.51 -12.62
N PRO A 215 -3.12 26.01 -13.86
CA PRO A 215 -1.89 25.99 -14.62
C PRO A 215 -1.54 27.46 -14.87
N ASN A 216 -0.52 27.97 -14.19
CA ASN A 216 0.10 29.26 -14.53
C ASN A 216 0.64 29.15 -15.96
N ASN A 217 -0.18 29.56 -16.93
CA ASN A 217 0.27 29.90 -18.26
C ASN A 217 0.31 31.42 -18.36
N ASN A 218 1.50 31.90 -18.71
CA ASN A 218 1.87 33.29 -18.93
C ASN A 218 0.79 34.15 -19.57
N SER A 219 0.59 35.30 -18.92
CA SER A 219 0.56 36.65 -19.49
C SER A 219 0.66 36.74 -21.01
N ASN A 220 -0.46 37.06 -21.66
CA ASN A 220 -0.41 37.94 -22.81
C ASN A 220 -1.64 38.85 -22.78
N SER A 221 -1.38 40.11 -22.50
CA SER A 221 -2.29 41.24 -22.63
C SER A 221 -2.73 41.38 -24.08
N ASN A 222 -4.04 41.36 -24.33
CA ASN A 222 -4.61 42.20 -25.38
C ASN A 222 -6.07 42.53 -25.08
N ILE A 223 -6.32 43.83 -25.03
CA ILE A 223 -7.59 44.51 -24.89
C ILE A 223 -8.30 44.47 -26.26
N ASN A 224 -9.57 44.06 -26.31
CA ASN A 224 -10.63 44.76 -27.04
C ASN A 224 -12.03 44.11 -26.89
N SER A 225 -12.90 44.88 -26.24
CA SER A 225 -14.31 45.19 -26.53
C SER A 225 -15.22 44.24 -27.33
N SER A 226 -16.41 44.06 -26.73
CA SER A 226 -17.77 44.28 -27.28
C SER A 226 -18.64 43.09 -27.72
N SER A 227 -19.74 42.98 -26.95
CA SER A 227 -21.15 42.83 -27.37
C SER A 227 -21.74 41.48 -27.79
N SER A 228 -22.91 41.24 -27.19
CA SER A 228 -24.18 40.79 -27.80
C SER A 228 -24.76 39.43 -27.34
N SER A 229 -25.74 39.55 -26.42
CA SER A 229 -27.11 39.00 -26.46
C SER A 229 -27.41 37.61 -27.04
N SER A 230 -28.04 36.75 -26.21
CA SER A 230 -29.38 36.13 -26.42
C SER A 230 -29.65 35.09 -25.30
N ASN A 231 -30.59 35.33 -24.38
CA ASN A 231 -32.00 34.87 -24.38
C ASN A 231 -32.22 33.37 -24.62
N ASN A 232 -32.63 32.62 -23.58
CA ASN A 232 -34.03 32.17 -23.42
C ASN A 232 -34.26 31.13 -22.28
N ILE A 233 -35.30 31.37 -21.44
CA ILE A 233 -36.43 30.46 -21.12
C ILE A 233 -36.06 29.13 -20.40
N ASN A 234 -36.64 28.67 -19.28
CA ASN A 234 -37.96 28.86 -18.69
C ASN A 234 -37.95 28.53 -17.19
N SER A 235 -38.80 29.24 -16.46
CA SER A 235 -39.26 28.96 -15.10
C SER A 235 -40.52 28.09 -15.11
N SER A 236 -40.64 27.11 -14.20
CA SER A 236 -41.93 26.78 -13.54
C SER A 236 -41.76 25.82 -12.34
N ASN A 237 -42.14 26.37 -11.18
CA ASN A 237 -43.08 25.86 -10.18
C ASN A 237 -42.88 24.49 -9.49
N SER A 238 -42.41 24.61 -8.24
CA SER A 238 -43.11 24.26 -6.98
C SER A 238 -44.01 23.02 -6.91
N SER A 239 -43.66 22.13 -5.98
CA SER A 239 -44.61 21.66 -4.95
C SER A 239 -43.86 21.14 -3.72
N SER A 240 -44.41 21.49 -2.56
CA SER A 240 -43.95 21.20 -1.21
C SER A 240 -44.73 20.02 -0.59
N SER A 241 -44.15 19.44 0.46
CA SER A 241 -44.73 18.64 1.57
C SER A 241 -44.34 17.15 1.60
N ILE A 242 -44.11 16.45 2.73
CA ILE A 242 -44.01 16.70 4.18
C ILE A 242 -43.45 15.36 4.80
N ASN A 243 -42.78 15.43 5.96
CA ASN A 243 -42.62 14.39 7.02
C ASN A 243 -41.58 13.23 7.01
N SER A 244 -40.69 13.34 8.00
CA SER A 244 -40.43 12.42 9.15
C SER A 244 -39.94 10.97 8.94
N SER A 245 -38.69 10.76 9.38
CA SER A 245 -38.18 9.70 10.28
C SER A 245 -38.70 8.25 10.16
N SER A 246 -37.81 7.35 9.75
CA SER A 246 -37.46 6.13 10.52
C SER A 246 -36.31 5.37 9.83
N CYS A 247 -35.34 4.94 10.64
CA CYS A 247 -34.11 4.28 10.24
C CYS A 247 -34.33 2.79 9.99
N SER A 248 -33.98 2.30 8.81
CA SER A 248 -33.62 0.89 8.55
C SER A 248 -32.91 0.77 7.20
N ASN A 249 -31.59 0.96 7.21
CA ASN A 249 -30.75 0.78 6.03
C ASN A 249 -30.55 -0.71 5.72
N SER A 250 -31.43 -1.25 4.89
CA SER A 250 -31.14 -2.44 4.09
C SER A 250 -30.50 -1.97 2.78
N ILE A 251 -29.23 -2.31 2.58
CA ILE A 251 -28.49 -2.01 1.35
C ILE A 251 -29.07 -2.89 0.24
N LYS A 252 -30.05 -2.37 -0.49
CA LYS A 252 -30.53 -2.96 -1.75
C LYS A 252 -29.51 -2.63 -2.83
N HIS A 253 -28.73 -3.64 -3.23
CA HIS A 253 -27.94 -3.62 -4.45
C HIS A 253 -28.87 -3.43 -5.66
N ASN A 254 -28.97 -2.21 -6.15
CA ASN A 254 -29.71 -1.87 -7.35
C ASN A 254 -28.86 -2.23 -8.58
N ASN A 255 -29.04 -3.43 -9.11
CA ASN A 255 -28.42 -3.91 -10.35
C ASN A 255 -29.13 -3.28 -11.55
N ASN A 256 -28.71 -2.07 -11.94
CA ASN A 256 -29.13 -1.48 -13.21
C ASN A 256 -28.13 -1.85 -14.32
N ASN A 257 -28.63 -2.63 -15.28
CA ASN A 257 -27.98 -2.94 -16.55
C ASN A 257 -27.79 -1.65 -17.37
N ASN A 258 -26.56 -1.13 -17.41
CA ASN A 258 -26.10 -0.22 -18.47
C ASN A 258 -24.65 -0.59 -18.79
N ASN A 259 -24.39 -0.93 -20.06
CA ASN A 259 -23.09 -1.22 -20.69
C ASN A 259 -21.91 -1.22 -19.73
N LYS A 260 -21.61 -2.40 -19.16
CA LYS A 260 -20.50 -2.62 -18.23
C LYS A 260 -19.19 -2.32 -18.95
N ASN A 261 -18.69 -1.10 -18.79
CA ASN A 261 -17.28 -0.79 -18.97
C ASN A 261 -16.50 -1.65 -17.97
N ASN A 262 -16.18 -2.87 -18.39
CA ASN A 262 -15.46 -3.84 -17.60
C ASN A 262 -14.09 -3.25 -17.29
N LEU A 263 -13.87 -2.86 -16.03
CA LEU A 263 -12.61 -2.29 -15.59
C LEU A 263 -11.44 -3.25 -15.83
N PHE A 264 -11.69 -4.57 -15.80
CA PHE A 264 -10.72 -5.64 -15.97
C PHE A 264 -10.91 -6.38 -17.30
N GLU A 265 -9.81 -6.71 -17.97
CA GLU A 265 -9.80 -7.49 -19.22
C GLU A 265 -10.37 -8.91 -19.00
N GLN A 266 -9.84 -9.61 -18.00
CA GLN A 266 -10.30 -10.94 -17.58
C GLN A 266 -11.06 -10.82 -16.26
N GLN A 267 -12.24 -11.44 -16.22
CA GLN A 267 -13.12 -11.37 -15.03
C GLN A 267 -13.24 -12.68 -14.25
N THR A 268 -12.78 -13.78 -14.83
CA THR A 268 -12.90 -15.12 -14.23
C THR A 268 -11.57 -15.84 -14.25
N PHE A 269 -11.26 -16.56 -13.18
CA PHE A 269 -9.98 -17.22 -12.96
C PHE A 269 -10.22 -18.61 -12.37
N ASP A 270 -9.35 -19.56 -12.72
CA ASP A 270 -9.42 -20.93 -12.21
C ASP A 270 -8.62 -21.04 -10.89
N ILE A 271 -9.14 -21.81 -9.94
CA ILE A 271 -8.45 -22.14 -8.68
C ILE A 271 -7.71 -23.46 -8.88
N GLN A 272 -6.40 -23.44 -8.63
CA GLN A 272 -5.50 -24.58 -8.73
C GLN A 272 -5.14 -25.12 -7.35
N LEU A 273 -4.95 -26.44 -7.25
CA LEU A 273 -4.48 -27.08 -6.03
C LEU A 273 -2.95 -27.21 -6.07
N GLU A 274 -2.24 -26.35 -5.33
CA GLU A 274 -0.77 -26.36 -5.23
C GLU A 274 -0.36 -26.76 -3.80
N GLY A 275 0.23 -27.93 -3.62
CA GLY A 275 0.77 -28.37 -2.31
C GLY A 275 -0.25 -28.31 -1.18
N SER A 276 -1.46 -28.84 -1.40
CA SER A 276 -2.64 -28.78 -0.50
C SER A 276 -3.33 -27.43 -0.33
N ARG A 277 -2.90 -26.40 -1.06
CA ARG A 277 -3.51 -25.05 -1.02
C ARG A 277 -4.33 -24.79 -2.27
N TYR A 278 -5.53 -24.24 -2.11
CA TYR A 278 -6.38 -23.81 -3.21
C TYR A 278 -6.04 -22.36 -3.58
N LEU A 279 -5.25 -22.18 -4.63
CA LEU A 279 -4.71 -20.88 -5.02
C LEU A 279 -5.22 -20.45 -6.41
N ALA A 280 -5.55 -19.17 -6.55
CA ALA A 280 -5.75 -18.52 -7.84
C ALA A 280 -4.71 -17.42 -8.01
N LYS A 281 -3.87 -17.55 -9.04
CA LYS A 281 -2.93 -16.53 -9.50
C LYS A 281 -3.64 -15.65 -10.53
N VAL A 282 -3.83 -14.38 -10.21
CA VAL A 282 -4.74 -13.49 -10.95
C VAL A 282 -3.96 -12.43 -11.73
N PRO A 283 -3.76 -12.58 -13.05
CA PRO A 283 -3.20 -11.50 -13.85
C PRO A 283 -4.23 -10.36 -13.97
N ILE A 284 -3.90 -9.19 -13.42
CA ILE A 284 -4.79 -8.03 -13.46
C ILE A 284 -4.36 -7.11 -14.59
N LYS A 285 -5.23 -6.87 -15.57
CA LYS A 285 -5.05 -5.81 -16.57
C LYS A 285 -6.26 -4.89 -16.57
N LEU A 286 -6.00 -3.62 -16.31
CA LEU A 286 -7.02 -2.58 -16.24
C LEU A 286 -7.27 -1.97 -17.61
N MET A 287 -8.53 -1.98 -18.05
CA MET A 287 -8.95 -1.44 -19.33
C MET A 287 -9.27 0.06 -19.27
N HIS A 288 -9.53 0.58 -18.07
CA HIS A 288 -9.88 1.98 -17.84
C HIS A 288 -9.04 2.59 -16.71
N GLY A 289 -8.87 3.91 -16.75
CA GLY A 289 -8.35 4.66 -15.60
C GLY A 289 -9.45 4.88 -14.56
N THR A 290 -9.06 5.16 -13.33
CA THR A 290 -9.97 5.53 -12.24
C THR A 290 -9.66 6.96 -11.81
N THR A 291 -10.69 7.72 -11.45
CA THR A 291 -10.55 9.11 -10.96
C THR A 291 -10.30 9.17 -9.45
N GLN A 292 -10.58 8.08 -8.75
CA GLN A 292 -10.44 7.94 -7.30
C GLN A 292 -9.81 6.59 -6.94
N PHE A 293 -9.35 6.47 -5.71
CA PHE A 293 -8.95 5.18 -5.17
C PHE A 293 -10.12 4.20 -5.18
N SER A 294 -9.84 2.99 -5.63
CA SER A 294 -10.78 1.89 -5.74
C SER A 294 -10.23 0.68 -5.00
N SER A 295 -11.12 -0.23 -4.63
CA SER A 295 -10.72 -1.56 -4.18
C SER A 295 -11.29 -2.60 -5.14
N LEU A 296 -10.82 -3.82 -5.03
CA LEU A 296 -11.41 -4.96 -5.72
C LEU A 296 -11.81 -6.02 -4.70
N GLY A 297 -12.68 -6.92 -5.14
CA GLY A 297 -13.11 -8.09 -4.37
C GLY A 297 -13.13 -9.31 -5.29
N PHE A 298 -13.10 -10.50 -4.70
CA PHE A 298 -13.34 -11.74 -5.43
C PHE A 298 -14.50 -12.49 -4.82
N SER A 299 -15.25 -13.19 -5.67
CA SER A 299 -16.28 -14.11 -5.22
C SER A 299 -16.21 -15.45 -5.91
N LEU A 300 -16.69 -16.49 -5.21
CA LEU A 300 -16.72 -17.86 -5.67
C LEU A 300 -18.03 -18.50 -5.26
N ASN A 301 -18.70 -19.14 -6.22
CA ASN A 301 -19.86 -19.97 -5.94
C ASN A 301 -19.40 -21.39 -5.57
N LEU A 302 -19.79 -21.82 -4.38
CA LEU A 302 -19.68 -23.19 -3.90
C LEU A 302 -21.01 -23.91 -4.08
N ILE A 303 -20.96 -25.18 -4.48
CA ILE A 303 -22.14 -26.04 -4.64
C ILE A 303 -21.94 -27.29 -3.79
N HIS A 304 -22.80 -27.48 -2.81
CA HIS A 304 -22.72 -28.63 -1.91
C HIS A 304 -22.96 -29.93 -2.70
N LYS A 305 -22.09 -30.94 -2.51
CA LYS A 305 -22.07 -32.15 -3.34
C LYS A 305 -23.38 -32.95 -3.25
N SER A 306 -23.93 -33.12 -2.05
CA SER A 306 -25.18 -33.86 -1.82
C SER A 306 -26.45 -32.99 -1.98
N THR A 307 -26.59 -31.94 -1.18
CA THR A 307 -27.81 -31.09 -1.15
C THR A 307 -27.98 -30.18 -2.37
N LYS A 308 -26.94 -30.00 -3.19
CA LYS A 308 -26.90 -29.03 -4.31
C LYS A 308 -27.11 -27.57 -3.90
N HIS A 309 -27.14 -27.28 -2.60
CA HIS A 309 -27.25 -25.92 -2.07
C HIS A 309 -26.04 -25.09 -2.50
N GLN A 310 -26.29 -23.86 -2.96
CA GLN A 310 -25.25 -22.95 -3.41
C GLN A 310 -24.92 -21.93 -2.32
N VAL A 311 -23.63 -21.68 -2.13
CA VAL A 311 -23.12 -20.66 -1.19
C VAL A 311 -22.15 -19.76 -1.94
N LEU A 312 -22.37 -18.46 -1.89
CA LEU A 312 -21.43 -17.46 -2.39
C LEU A 312 -20.48 -17.10 -1.25
N ILE A 313 -19.17 -17.24 -1.50
CA ILE A 313 -18.14 -16.72 -0.60
C ILE A 313 -17.40 -15.58 -1.29
N GLU A 314 -17.00 -14.58 -0.51
CA GLU A 314 -16.36 -13.36 -1.01
C GLU A 314 -15.12 -13.02 -0.17
N THR A 315 -14.14 -12.37 -0.79
CA THR A 315 -13.04 -11.73 -0.06
C THR A 315 -13.52 -10.43 0.56
N GLU A 316 -12.81 -9.96 1.60
CA GLU A 316 -12.85 -8.55 1.95
C GLU A 316 -12.34 -7.65 0.80
N PRO A 317 -12.61 -6.34 0.82
CA PRO A 317 -12.02 -5.41 -0.13
C PRO A 317 -10.49 -5.46 -0.08
N SER A 318 -9.83 -5.42 -1.24
CA SER A 318 -8.39 -5.27 -1.33
C SER A 318 -7.92 -3.91 -0.78
N ASP A 319 -6.61 -3.77 -0.58
CA ASP A 319 -6.03 -2.45 -0.35
C ASP A 319 -6.32 -1.56 -1.58
N LYS A 320 -6.37 -0.25 -1.32
CA LYS A 320 -6.78 0.74 -2.31
C LYS A 320 -5.78 0.86 -3.45
N PHE A 321 -6.26 1.01 -4.68
CA PHE A 321 -5.45 1.32 -5.85
C PHE A 321 -6.07 2.43 -6.69
N ILE A 322 -5.25 3.09 -7.50
CA ILE A 322 -5.71 4.08 -8.47
C ILE A 322 -5.08 3.82 -9.83
N ALA A 323 -5.86 3.95 -10.90
CA ALA A 323 -5.45 3.63 -12.25
C ALA A 323 -5.30 4.91 -13.09
N PHE A 324 -4.09 5.19 -13.59
CA PHE A 324 -3.84 6.36 -14.42
C PHE A 324 -3.79 6.03 -15.91
N VAL A 325 -4.18 7.01 -16.72
CA VAL A 325 -4.18 6.94 -18.18
C VAL A 325 -2.91 7.56 -18.76
N ASN A 326 -2.46 8.67 -18.18
CA ASN A 326 -1.29 9.42 -18.64
C ASN A 326 -0.21 9.44 -17.56
N ASP A 327 1.05 9.27 -17.95
CA ASP A 327 2.22 9.33 -17.06
C ASP A 327 2.30 10.66 -16.29
N SER A 328 1.68 11.74 -16.80
CA SER A 328 1.55 13.03 -16.10
C SER A 328 0.72 12.95 -14.81
N GLN A 329 -0.27 12.05 -14.75
CA GLN A 329 -1.15 11.87 -13.58
C GLN A 329 -0.47 11.10 -12.45
N TRP A 330 0.60 10.35 -12.76
CA TRP A 330 1.23 9.45 -11.80
C TRP A 330 1.73 10.20 -10.56
N VAL A 331 2.36 11.37 -10.76
CA VAL A 331 2.87 12.19 -9.66
C VAL A 331 1.74 12.64 -8.74
N GLN A 332 0.65 13.13 -9.32
CA GLN A 332 -0.51 13.59 -8.57
C GLN A 332 -1.10 12.44 -7.71
N TYR A 333 -1.27 11.26 -8.30
CA TYR A 333 -1.78 10.09 -7.60
C TYR A 333 -0.79 9.52 -6.57
N PHE A 334 0.51 9.68 -6.80
CA PHE A 334 1.53 9.31 -5.82
C PHE A 334 1.53 10.25 -4.62
N SER A 335 1.45 11.56 -4.85
CA SER A 335 1.28 12.55 -3.78
C SER A 335 -0.02 12.30 -2.99
N LEU A 336 -1.11 11.94 -3.67
CA LEU A 336 -2.38 11.62 -3.01
C LEU A 336 -2.27 10.35 -2.16
N LEU A 337 -1.66 9.27 -2.69
CA LEU A 337 -1.40 8.04 -1.92
C LEU A 337 -0.61 8.34 -0.64
N LEU A 338 0.48 9.10 -0.77
CA LEU A 338 1.31 9.50 0.36
C LEU A 338 0.51 10.35 1.35
N LYS A 339 -0.29 11.30 0.87
CA LYS A 339 -1.13 12.15 1.71
C LYS A 339 -2.14 11.34 2.53
N GLU A 340 -2.88 10.43 1.90
CA GLU A 340 -3.85 9.57 2.58
C GLU A 340 -3.19 8.72 3.68
N GLU A 341 -1.99 8.22 3.45
CA GLU A 341 -1.28 7.40 4.42
C GLU A 341 -0.61 8.25 5.53
N ILE A 342 0.04 9.35 5.16
CA ILE A 342 0.73 10.25 6.10
C ILE A 342 -0.27 10.85 7.08
N TYR A 343 -1.39 11.38 6.60
CA TYR A 343 -2.39 12.00 7.46
C TYR A 343 -3.44 11.01 7.99
N LEU A 344 -3.29 9.74 7.62
CA LEU A 344 -4.17 8.62 7.97
C LEU A 344 -5.64 8.94 7.69
N LEU A 345 -6.06 8.70 6.45
CA LEU A 345 -7.46 8.84 6.04
C LEU A 345 -8.28 7.64 6.54
N ASP A 346 -9.06 7.85 7.60
CA ASP A 346 -10.03 6.87 8.13
C ASP A 346 -11.46 7.42 7.98
N LYS A 347 -12.37 6.62 7.43
CA LYS A 347 -13.79 7.00 7.21
C LYS A 347 -13.97 8.42 6.63
N GLU A 348 -13.20 8.75 5.59
CA GLU A 348 -13.19 10.04 4.89
C GLU A 348 -12.68 11.25 5.68
N GLN A 349 -12.11 11.02 6.87
CA GLN A 349 -11.52 12.06 7.68
C GLN A 349 -10.04 11.78 7.91
N TYR A 350 -9.22 12.83 7.79
CA TYR A 350 -7.82 12.74 8.18
C TYR A 350 -7.74 12.73 9.70
N VAL A 351 -7.15 11.67 10.25
CA VAL A 351 -6.96 11.52 11.70
C VAL A 351 -5.95 12.52 12.22
N TYR A 352 -4.92 12.82 11.41
CA TYR A 352 -3.89 13.80 11.76
C TYR A 352 -4.12 15.14 11.06
N GLU A 353 -4.15 16.22 11.84
CA GLU A 353 -4.11 17.59 11.29
C GLU A 353 -2.67 18.04 11.00
N LYS A 354 -1.73 17.58 11.83
CA LYS A 354 -0.29 17.84 11.75
C LYS A 354 0.48 16.56 12.00
N VAL A 355 1.58 16.34 11.26
CA VAL A 355 2.38 15.12 11.34
C VAL A 355 3.87 15.44 11.51
N SER A 356 4.59 14.54 12.19
CA SER A 356 6.04 14.61 12.35
C SER A 356 6.81 14.34 11.07
N HIS A 357 8.06 14.82 11.00
CA HIS A 357 8.96 14.52 9.89
C HIS A 357 9.30 13.04 9.79
N SER A 358 9.46 12.37 10.94
CA SER A 358 9.74 10.93 11.01
C SER A 358 8.66 10.14 10.27
N ARG A 359 7.37 10.40 10.56
CA ARG A 359 6.24 9.77 9.86
C ARG A 359 6.28 10.03 8.35
N ILE A 360 6.45 11.29 7.93
CA ILE A 360 6.51 11.65 6.50
C ILE A 360 7.61 10.88 5.79
N ILE A 361 8.83 10.88 6.34
CA ILE A 361 9.99 10.20 5.76
C ILE A 361 9.76 8.69 5.72
N ASN A 362 9.27 8.09 6.81
CA ASN A 362 9.03 6.66 6.88
C ASN A 362 7.98 6.21 5.84
N ILE A 363 6.90 6.99 5.64
CA ILE A 363 5.91 6.70 4.59
C ILE A 363 6.49 6.93 3.18
N LEU A 364 7.29 7.97 2.96
CA LEU A 364 8.00 8.17 1.70
C LEU A 364 8.90 6.99 1.36
N GLN A 365 9.71 6.53 2.32
CA GLN A 365 10.61 5.38 2.16
C GLN A 365 9.83 4.11 1.87
N LYS A 366 8.75 3.87 2.62
CA LYS A 366 7.81 2.77 2.40
C LYS A 366 7.38 2.78 0.92
N TYR A 367 6.83 3.87 0.41
CA TYR A 367 6.29 3.88 -0.96
C TYR A 367 7.29 4.22 -2.09
N PHE A 368 8.56 4.51 -1.78
CA PHE A 368 9.54 4.90 -2.81
C PHE A 368 9.80 3.81 -3.86
N HIS A 369 9.63 2.53 -3.50
CA HIS A 369 9.73 1.42 -4.44
C HIS A 369 8.74 1.55 -5.63
N LEU A 370 7.59 2.20 -5.43
CA LEU A 370 6.64 2.51 -6.51
C LEU A 370 7.23 3.50 -7.52
N CYS A 371 8.05 4.47 -7.06
CA CYS A 371 8.80 5.36 -7.94
C CYS A 371 9.75 4.57 -8.82
N LEU A 372 10.54 3.68 -8.20
CA LEU A 372 11.57 2.87 -8.87
C LEU A 372 10.99 1.77 -9.78
N LYS A 373 9.68 1.52 -9.77
CA LYS A 373 9.04 0.41 -10.52
C LYS A 373 9.69 -0.93 -10.17
N ILE A 374 10.05 -1.13 -8.90
CA ILE A 374 10.64 -2.37 -8.40
C ILE A 374 9.63 -3.10 -7.54
N TYR A 375 9.77 -4.42 -7.45
CA TYR A 375 8.95 -5.21 -6.55
C TYR A 375 9.25 -4.88 -5.10
N LYS A 376 8.21 -4.87 -4.27
CA LYS A 376 8.32 -4.67 -2.81
C LYS A 376 9.38 -5.58 -2.17
N ARG A 377 9.53 -6.81 -2.66
CA ARG A 377 10.54 -7.79 -2.17
C ARG A 377 11.98 -7.49 -2.55
N MET A 378 12.22 -6.61 -3.53
CA MET A 378 13.56 -6.30 -4.02
C MET A 378 14.10 -4.98 -3.46
N THR A 379 13.36 -4.30 -2.58
CA THR A 379 13.71 -2.98 -2.07
C THR A 379 15.08 -2.91 -1.40
N SER A 380 15.50 -3.98 -0.71
CA SER A 380 16.81 -4.08 -0.07
C SER A 380 18.00 -3.98 -1.04
N HIS A 381 17.80 -4.23 -2.33
CA HIS A 381 18.84 -4.15 -3.35
C HIS A 381 18.95 -2.78 -4.01
N HIS A 382 18.02 -1.87 -3.71
CA HIS A 382 17.95 -0.55 -4.31
C HIS A 382 18.32 0.54 -3.30
N ARG A 383 18.82 1.66 -3.82
CA ARG A 383 19.18 2.80 -3.00
C ARG A 383 17.92 3.47 -2.43
N PRO A 384 17.78 3.62 -1.11
CA PRO A 384 16.66 4.32 -0.50
C PRO A 384 16.74 5.83 -0.74
N LEU A 385 15.69 6.57 -0.40
CA LEU A 385 15.79 8.03 -0.36
C LEU A 385 16.81 8.46 0.72
N PRO A 386 17.56 9.53 0.52
CA PRO A 386 18.46 10.02 1.56
C PRO A 386 17.66 10.78 2.62
N ILE A 387 17.77 10.32 3.86
CA ILE A 387 16.97 10.81 5.00
C ILE A 387 17.37 12.24 5.37
N GLU A 388 18.67 12.52 5.52
CA GLU A 388 19.15 13.82 6.00
C GLU A 388 18.77 15.01 5.09
N PRO A 389 18.93 14.93 3.75
CA PRO A 389 18.44 15.99 2.86
C PRO A 389 16.93 16.19 2.99
N LEU A 390 16.13 15.12 3.03
CA LEU A 390 14.68 15.23 3.18
C LEU A 390 14.27 15.86 4.52
N LYS A 391 14.94 15.46 5.61
CA LYS A 391 14.74 16.05 6.94
C LYS A 391 15.10 17.53 6.96
N SER A 392 16.21 17.91 6.31
CA SER A 392 16.59 19.32 6.14
C SER A 392 15.53 20.12 5.38
N MET A 393 14.96 19.55 4.30
CA MET A 393 13.86 20.18 3.56
C MET A 393 12.61 20.38 4.42
N LEU A 394 12.24 19.38 5.20
CA LEU A 394 11.07 19.46 6.08
C LEU A 394 11.27 20.49 7.20
N ASN A 395 12.45 20.50 7.85
CA ASN A 395 12.81 21.46 8.90
C ASN A 395 12.72 22.94 8.44
N LYS A 396 12.87 23.21 7.14
CA LYS A 396 12.69 24.57 6.58
C LYS A 396 11.22 25.00 6.49
N ILE A 397 10.28 24.06 6.50
CA ILE A 397 8.85 24.36 6.35
C ILE A 397 8.22 24.56 7.73
N SER A 398 8.36 23.58 8.62
CA SER A 398 7.85 23.60 10.00
C SER A 398 8.45 22.42 10.76
N ASP A 399 8.21 22.30 12.07
CA ASP A 399 8.59 21.10 12.85
C ASP A 399 7.60 19.93 12.66
N LYS A 400 6.34 20.27 12.37
CA LYS A 400 5.27 19.34 11.98
C LYS A 400 4.49 19.95 10.82
N LEU A 401 4.16 19.16 9.81
CA LEU A 401 3.49 19.67 8.61
C LEU A 401 1.99 19.49 8.70
N THR A 402 1.25 20.53 8.28
CA THR A 402 -0.16 20.44 7.88
C THR A 402 -0.29 19.92 6.45
N ILE A 403 -1.51 19.53 6.06
CA ILE A 403 -1.81 19.08 4.69
C ILE A 403 -1.35 20.08 3.62
N GLU A 404 -1.61 21.37 3.81
CA GLU A 404 -1.21 22.43 2.87
C GLU A 404 0.33 22.56 2.78
N GLN A 405 1.01 22.48 3.91
CA GLN A 405 2.48 22.50 3.96
C GLN A 405 3.09 21.26 3.30
N PHE A 406 2.43 20.10 3.41
CA PHE A 406 2.83 18.90 2.68
C PHE A 406 2.66 19.04 1.17
N ASP A 407 1.62 19.73 0.69
CA ASP A 407 1.49 20.01 -0.74
C ASP A 407 2.62 20.91 -1.26
N LYS A 408 3.06 21.89 -0.47
CA LYS A 408 4.26 22.70 -0.78
C LYS A 408 5.54 21.87 -0.77
N PHE A 409 5.67 20.94 0.18
CA PHE A 409 6.79 19.99 0.19
C PHE A 409 6.79 19.09 -1.05
N MET A 410 5.64 18.55 -1.43
CA MET A 410 5.50 17.67 -2.59
C MET A 410 5.64 18.40 -3.92
N SER A 411 5.28 19.69 -4.03
CA SER A 411 5.49 20.45 -5.26
C SER A 411 6.99 20.58 -5.60
N VAL A 412 7.84 20.58 -4.57
CA VAL A 412 9.30 20.63 -4.68
C VAL A 412 9.92 19.25 -4.87
N LEU A 413 9.45 18.23 -4.14
CA LEU A 413 9.97 16.86 -4.23
C LEU A 413 9.52 16.15 -5.51
N SER A 414 8.31 16.41 -5.98
CA SER A 414 7.71 15.62 -7.05
C SER A 414 8.40 15.71 -8.42
N PRO A 415 9.00 16.83 -8.85
CA PRO A 415 9.80 16.88 -10.06
C PRO A 415 10.93 15.84 -10.05
N SER A 416 11.70 15.75 -8.97
CA SER A 416 12.82 14.82 -8.86
C SER A 416 12.36 13.35 -8.90
N LEU A 417 11.24 13.02 -8.23
CA LEU A 417 10.63 11.70 -8.31
C LEU A 417 10.19 11.35 -9.74
N LYS A 418 9.66 12.32 -10.48
CA LYS A 418 9.28 12.15 -11.88
C LYS A 418 10.49 11.90 -12.77
N VAL A 419 11.59 12.63 -12.55
CA VAL A 419 12.86 12.40 -13.26
C VAL A 419 13.35 10.98 -13.00
N ILE A 420 13.50 10.56 -11.74
CA ILE A 420 13.96 9.22 -11.36
C ILE A 420 13.10 8.12 -12.01
N LYS A 421 11.78 8.32 -12.08
CA LYS A 421 10.84 7.31 -12.60
C LYS A 421 10.81 7.20 -14.13
N TYR A 422 10.94 8.32 -14.84
CA TYR A 422 10.59 8.40 -16.26
C TYR A 422 11.76 8.82 -17.17
N GLN A 423 12.77 9.52 -16.66
CA GLN A 423 13.93 9.90 -17.45
C GLN A 423 14.80 8.65 -17.70
N ARG A 424 15.24 8.48 -18.96
CA ARG A 424 16.02 7.30 -19.37
C ARG A 424 17.34 7.26 -18.60
N HIS A 425 17.64 6.10 -18.01
CA HIS A 425 18.80 5.84 -17.15
C HIS A 425 18.80 6.52 -15.76
N ALA A 426 17.90 7.47 -15.44
CA ALA A 426 17.87 8.09 -14.10
C ALA A 426 17.76 7.05 -12.97
N LYS A 427 16.92 6.04 -13.14
CA LYS A 427 16.76 4.95 -12.16
C LYS A 427 18.07 4.19 -11.94
N ASP A 428 18.80 3.89 -13.01
CA ASP A 428 20.02 3.10 -12.94
C ASP A 428 21.15 3.92 -12.31
N LEU A 429 21.31 5.17 -12.74
CA LEU A 429 22.21 6.15 -12.13
C LEU A 429 21.89 6.37 -10.65
N TRP A 430 20.60 6.44 -10.28
CA TRP A 430 20.16 6.54 -8.89
C TRP A 430 20.66 5.37 -8.05
N ASN A 431 20.41 4.14 -8.52
CA ASN A 431 20.77 2.91 -7.81
C ASN A 431 22.29 2.71 -7.72
N GLN A 432 23.04 3.21 -8.70
CA GLN A 432 24.49 3.21 -8.69
C GLN A 432 25.10 4.28 -7.78
N GLY A 433 24.31 5.19 -7.22
CA GLY A 433 24.87 6.26 -6.37
C GLY A 433 25.38 7.48 -7.13
N LEU A 434 25.12 7.58 -8.43
CA LEU A 434 25.63 8.65 -9.30
C LEU A 434 24.75 9.91 -9.29
N ILE A 435 23.54 9.81 -8.75
CA ILE A 435 22.66 10.96 -8.52
C ILE A 435 22.77 11.37 -7.06
N PHE A 436 23.25 12.58 -6.80
CA PHE A 436 23.23 13.14 -5.45
C PHE A 436 21.93 13.90 -5.25
N TYR A 437 21.20 13.55 -4.19
CA TYR A 437 20.04 14.33 -3.78
C TYR A 437 20.53 15.45 -2.87
N TYR A 438 20.86 16.59 -3.46
CA TYR A 438 21.33 17.75 -2.72
C TYR A 438 20.21 18.78 -2.61
N ILE A 439 20.06 19.34 -1.42
CA ILE A 439 19.14 20.43 -1.14
C ILE A 439 20.00 21.53 -0.52
N GLU A 440 20.26 22.60 -1.26
CA GLU A 440 21.07 23.71 -0.76
C GLU A 440 20.44 24.36 0.46
N LYS A 441 21.28 24.92 1.34
CA LYS A 441 20.84 25.62 2.56
C LYS A 441 19.96 26.83 2.27
N GLU A 442 20.18 27.53 1.17
CA GLU A 442 19.68 28.92 1.06
C GLU A 442 18.44 29.10 0.18
N GLU A 443 18.27 28.44 -0.97
CA GLU A 443 17.04 28.62 -1.76
C GLU A 443 16.57 27.31 -2.41
N PHE A 444 15.28 27.01 -2.22
CA PHE A 444 14.58 26.12 -3.13
C PHE A 444 14.35 26.90 -4.41
N SER A 445 15.24 26.75 -5.38
CA SER A 445 14.95 27.21 -6.75
C SER A 445 13.79 26.37 -7.30
N LEU A 446 12.57 26.83 -7.05
CA LEU A 446 11.38 26.42 -7.79
C LEU A 446 11.54 26.73 -9.29
N ASP A 447 12.46 27.63 -9.61
CA ASP A 447 12.73 28.14 -10.95
C ASP A 447 13.37 27.10 -11.88
N HIS A 448 13.94 26.02 -11.33
CA HIS A 448 14.57 24.94 -12.09
C HIS A 448 13.93 23.57 -11.87
N ALA A 449 12.59 23.54 -11.72
CA ALA A 449 11.85 22.29 -11.72
C ALA A 449 12.12 21.49 -13.01
N TYR A 450 12.46 20.19 -12.87
CA TYR A 450 12.80 19.29 -13.97
C TYR A 450 14.15 19.57 -14.67
N CYS A 451 15.11 20.19 -13.99
CA CYS A 451 16.47 20.34 -14.48
C CYS A 451 17.43 19.36 -13.79
N TRP A 452 18.52 19.02 -14.46
CA TRP A 452 19.70 18.44 -13.83
C TRP A 452 20.65 19.55 -13.44
N MET A 453 21.28 19.44 -12.28
CA MET A 453 22.35 20.32 -11.84
C MET A 453 23.63 19.50 -11.82
N ILE A 454 24.59 19.88 -12.67
CA ILE A 454 25.90 19.24 -12.76
C ILE A 454 26.91 20.20 -12.12
N LYS A 455 27.43 19.83 -10.96
CA LYS A 455 28.53 20.54 -10.29
C LYS A 455 29.83 19.83 -10.56
N TYR A 456 30.87 20.58 -10.92
CA TYR A 456 32.17 20.02 -11.30
C TYR A 456 33.33 20.94 -10.96
N PHE A 457 34.52 20.36 -10.80
CA PHE A 457 35.72 21.10 -10.48
C PHE A 457 36.54 21.35 -11.74
N SER A 458 36.82 22.61 -12.06
CA SER A 458 37.57 22.99 -13.26
C SER A 458 38.34 24.28 -13.02
N GLY A 459 39.67 24.24 -13.21
CA GLY A 459 40.51 25.42 -13.07
C GLY A 459 40.65 25.95 -11.65
N GLY A 460 40.52 25.09 -10.62
CA GLY A 460 40.63 25.50 -9.22
C GLY A 460 39.30 25.91 -8.58
N GLU A 461 38.20 25.93 -9.33
CA GLU A 461 36.89 26.38 -8.86
C GLU A 461 35.79 25.34 -9.12
N ILE A 462 34.73 25.38 -8.30
CA ILE A 462 33.51 24.61 -8.53
C ILE A 462 32.63 25.39 -9.49
N LYS A 463 32.34 24.81 -10.65
CA LYS A 463 31.42 25.33 -11.65
C LYS A 463 30.10 24.54 -11.62
N GLU A 464 29.04 25.18 -12.10
CA GLU A 464 27.70 24.62 -12.15
C GLU A 464 27.11 24.76 -13.55
N ILE A 465 26.46 23.71 -14.03
CA ILE A 465 25.68 23.69 -15.27
C ILE A 465 24.28 23.20 -14.93
N ILE A 466 23.28 23.94 -15.39
CA ILE A 466 21.87 23.57 -15.32
C ILE A 466 21.48 23.01 -16.69
N VAL A 467 20.94 21.80 -16.71
CA VAL A 467 20.49 21.11 -17.93
C VAL A 467 18.98 20.94 -17.84
N ASP A 468 18.24 21.78 -18.58
CA ASP A 468 16.80 21.69 -18.71
C ASP A 468 16.42 20.46 -19.54
N MET A 469 15.59 19.59 -18.96
CA MET A 469 15.22 18.34 -19.60
C MET A 469 14.42 18.52 -20.90
N LYS A 470 13.73 19.64 -21.09
CA LYS A 470 12.96 19.92 -22.31
C LYS A 470 13.86 20.50 -23.39
N THR A 471 14.67 21.52 -23.08
CA THR A 471 15.44 22.26 -24.09
C THR A 471 16.80 21.65 -24.38
N ASP A 472 17.51 21.16 -23.37
CA ASP A 472 18.95 20.88 -23.49
C ASP A 472 19.24 19.41 -23.79
N LEU A 473 18.38 18.51 -23.31
CA LEU A 473 18.44 17.11 -23.70
C LEU A 473 17.90 16.97 -25.13
N THR A 474 18.79 16.89 -26.11
CA THR A 474 18.46 16.71 -27.53
C THR A 474 18.19 15.24 -27.86
N GLY A 475 17.57 14.99 -29.02
CA GLY A 475 17.26 13.65 -29.51
C GLY A 475 15.80 13.23 -29.38
N ASP A 476 15.49 12.08 -29.98
CA ASP A 476 14.18 11.44 -29.84
C ASP A 476 14.00 10.83 -28.44
N ARG A 477 12.80 10.33 -28.13
CA ARG A 477 12.51 9.77 -26.80
C ARG A 477 13.47 8.64 -26.40
N GLN A 478 14.07 7.96 -27.38
CA GLN A 478 15.06 6.93 -27.12
C GLN A 478 16.40 7.60 -26.77
N THR A 479 16.95 8.47 -27.59
CA THR A 479 18.28 9.07 -27.43
C THR A 479 18.37 10.21 -26.40
N LYS A 480 17.24 10.77 -25.97
CA LYS A 480 17.19 11.87 -25.00
C LYS A 480 17.55 11.41 -23.58
N SER A 481 18.84 11.47 -23.23
CA SER A 481 19.36 11.06 -21.92
C SER A 481 20.42 12.03 -21.36
N ILE A 482 20.51 12.12 -20.02
CA ILE A 482 21.56 12.89 -19.35
C ILE A 482 22.96 12.33 -19.62
N ILE A 483 23.05 11.02 -19.83
CA ILE A 483 24.28 10.31 -20.19
C ILE A 483 24.84 10.84 -21.51
N ASN A 484 24.01 10.94 -22.54
CA ASN A 484 24.41 11.44 -23.85
C ASN A 484 24.80 12.93 -23.79
N TYR A 485 24.13 13.71 -22.94
CA TYR A 485 24.48 15.10 -22.72
C TYR A 485 25.88 15.22 -22.09
N ILE A 486 26.17 14.43 -21.06
CA ILE A 486 27.50 14.41 -20.40
C ILE A 486 28.57 14.01 -21.41
N ASP A 487 28.34 12.95 -22.19
CA ASP A 487 29.32 12.49 -23.20
C ASP A 487 29.60 13.56 -24.27
N SER A 488 28.55 14.23 -24.77
CA SER A 488 28.66 15.19 -25.87
C SER A 488 29.23 16.54 -25.44
N ASN A 489 28.89 17.03 -24.24
CA ASN A 489 29.16 18.40 -23.82
C ASN A 489 30.26 18.50 -22.75
N LEU A 490 30.56 17.40 -22.06
CA LEU A 490 31.49 17.35 -20.93
C LEU A 490 32.65 16.38 -21.24
N GLN A 491 33.30 16.58 -22.39
CA GLN A 491 34.39 15.70 -22.87
C GLN A 491 35.60 15.70 -21.94
N ASP A 492 35.94 16.86 -21.37
CA ASP A 492 37.09 17.05 -20.47
C ASP A 492 36.95 16.33 -19.12
N PHE A 493 35.81 15.72 -18.84
CA PHE A 493 35.53 15.05 -17.58
C PHE A 493 36.01 13.61 -17.63
N THR A 494 36.96 13.27 -16.75
CA THR A 494 37.55 11.92 -16.65
C THR A 494 36.91 11.08 -15.56
N GLU A 495 36.43 11.70 -14.48
CA GLU A 495 35.89 11.01 -13.30
C GLU A 495 34.53 11.56 -12.91
N ILE A 496 33.67 10.68 -12.38
CA ILE A 496 32.36 10.99 -11.83
C ILE A 496 32.34 10.58 -10.35
N CYS A 497 31.82 11.46 -9.52
CA CYS A 497 31.61 11.20 -8.10
C CYS A 497 30.47 10.17 -7.93
N GLN A 498 30.70 9.15 -7.12
CA GLN A 498 29.76 8.08 -6.81
C GLN A 498 29.59 7.93 -5.30
N PHE A 499 28.34 7.92 -4.84
CA PHE A 499 28.00 7.65 -3.46
C PHE A 499 27.65 6.18 -3.22
N ASP A 500 28.51 5.47 -2.50
CA ASP A 500 28.20 4.14 -2.00
C ASP A 500 27.35 4.26 -0.74
N TYR A 501 26.03 4.12 -0.91
CA TYR A 501 25.07 4.21 0.19
C TYR A 501 25.15 3.07 1.20
N ARG A 502 25.80 1.93 0.86
CA ARG A 502 25.94 0.80 1.79
C ARG A 502 27.06 1.05 2.77
N ASN A 503 28.16 1.60 2.28
CA ASN A 503 29.34 1.92 3.07
C ASN A 503 29.33 3.38 3.59
N ASN A 504 28.37 4.19 3.13
CA ASN A 504 28.31 5.63 3.39
C ASN A 504 29.63 6.34 3.01
N THR A 505 30.17 5.99 1.84
CA THR A 505 31.44 6.55 1.33
C THR A 505 31.24 7.20 -0.03
N ILE A 506 32.15 8.12 -0.35
CA ILE A 506 32.24 8.75 -1.66
C ILE A 506 33.48 8.21 -2.35
N SER A 507 33.34 7.85 -3.62
CA SER A 507 34.43 7.42 -4.49
C SER A 507 34.34 8.16 -5.82
N PHE A 508 35.46 8.20 -6.55
CA PHE A 508 35.52 8.72 -7.91
C PHE A 508 35.75 7.54 -8.84
N VAL A 509 34.92 7.44 -9.86
CA VAL A 509 34.95 6.36 -10.86
C VAL A 509 35.15 6.96 -12.24
N ASN A 510 35.85 6.24 -13.12
CA ASN A 510 36.12 6.72 -14.46
C ASN A 510 34.80 6.91 -15.23
N LYS A 511 34.65 8.03 -15.95
CA LYS A 511 33.46 8.33 -16.75
C LYS A 511 33.14 7.20 -17.72
N ASP A 512 34.14 6.68 -18.42
CA ASP A 512 33.95 5.68 -19.48
C ASP A 512 33.48 4.33 -18.91
N GLU A 513 33.85 3.99 -17.68
CA GLU A 513 33.34 2.80 -16.99
C GLU A 513 31.83 2.90 -16.74
N ILE A 514 31.34 4.09 -16.36
CA ILE A 514 29.90 4.31 -16.17
C ILE A 514 29.16 4.25 -17.51
N LEU A 515 29.68 4.92 -18.54
CA LEU A 515 29.03 5.02 -19.85
C LEU A 515 28.92 3.66 -20.56
N THR A 516 29.84 2.73 -20.27
CA THR A 516 29.89 1.40 -20.90
C THR A 516 29.08 0.31 -20.17
N LEU A 517 28.47 0.62 -19.02
CA LEU A 517 27.76 -0.39 -18.23
C LEU A 517 26.62 -1.04 -19.04
N PRO A 518 26.48 -2.38 -19.01
CA PRO A 518 25.48 -3.12 -19.78
C PRO A 518 24.04 -2.67 -19.54
N ALA A 519 23.75 -2.19 -18.33
CA ALA A 519 22.44 -1.65 -17.95
C ALA A 519 22.06 -0.38 -18.72
N ILE A 520 23.04 0.33 -19.27
CA ILE A 520 22.84 1.56 -20.06
C ILE A 520 22.77 1.23 -21.56
N THR A 521 23.44 0.17 -22.02
CA THR A 521 23.52 -0.19 -23.45
C THR A 521 22.42 -1.15 -23.94
N THR A 522 21.70 -1.85 -23.06
CA THR A 522 20.77 -2.95 -23.43
C THR A 522 19.26 -2.65 -23.39
N THR A 523 18.85 -1.39 -23.29
CA THR A 523 17.42 -0.98 -23.34
C THR A 523 17.21 0.16 -24.30
#